data_AF-H6BNP0-F1
#
_entry.id   AF-H6BNP0-F1
#
_cell.length_a   1.000
_cell.length_b   1.000
_cell.length_c   1.000
_cell.angle_alpha   90.00
_cell.angle_beta   90.00
_cell.angle_gamma   90.00
#
_symmetry.space_group_name_H-M   'P 1'
#
loop_
_entity.id
_entity.type
_entity.pdbx_description
1 polymer ?
#
loop_
_entity_poly.entity_id
_entity_poly.type
_entity_poly.pdbx_seq_one_letter_code
_entity_poly.pdbx_strand_id
1 'polypeptide(L)'
;MPSAVGGKEGAHEQKASVDLTTSSPSASLPLSKDETTHHKRNAFSELMSSKSSKRAKLSTTESGIARGSEKKKPHFRGTGLLEYILEPTKFPSNTVIRHNNKTVLIQDAFPKATVHLLLLPRDSSKWLLNPRDAFDDVEFLAMMRHEAEAAVKIAASELSRLISPFSESCKARLAAMENDNPPELLPSGRDFTKDIRVGIHAHPSMAHLHVHIISRDMHSDRMKHQKHYNSFNTDFFIPLDDFPLAKDDKRRQTAYQNANLKSEYRCWRCGRVFGNKFKLLKEHLEEEFEEWKKE
;
A
#
# COMPACT_ATOMS: atom_id res chain seq x y z
N MET A 1 -50.43 38.74 -14.87
CA MET A 1 -51.08 38.13 -16.05
C MET A 1 -50.52 36.73 -16.24
N PRO A 2 -51.35 35.67 -16.20
CA PRO A 2 -50.91 34.30 -16.47
C PRO A 2 -51.49 33.70 -17.77
N SER A 3 -50.67 32.92 -18.47
CA SER A 3 -50.99 32.02 -19.59
C SER A 3 -50.00 30.83 -19.47
N ALA A 4 -50.29 29.56 -19.77
CA ALA A 4 -51.50 28.82 -20.17
C ALA A 4 -51.41 27.37 -19.57
N VAL A 5 -52.50 26.62 -19.35
CA VAL A 5 -52.99 25.47 -20.16
C VAL A 5 -51.87 24.56 -20.71
N GLY A 6 -51.83 23.22 -20.57
CA GLY A 6 -52.69 22.17 -19.95
C GLY A 6 -51.86 20.85 -19.84
N GLY A 7 -52.36 19.63 -19.55
CA GLY A 7 -53.70 19.09 -19.31
C GLY A 7 -53.65 17.75 -18.50
N LYS A 8 -54.36 16.68 -18.89
CA LYS A 8 -54.36 15.32 -18.27
C LYS A 8 -54.80 14.22 -19.26
N GLU A 9 -54.27 13.00 -19.10
CA GLU A 9 -54.81 11.64 -19.41
C GLU A 9 -53.74 10.63 -18.89
N GLY A 10 -53.94 9.40 -18.38
CA GLY A 10 -55.04 8.41 -18.40
C GLY A 10 -54.69 7.24 -19.36
N ALA A 11 -54.77 5.94 -19.06
CA ALA A 11 -54.96 5.12 -17.84
C ALA A 11 -54.65 3.61 -18.17
N HIS A 12 -54.58 2.70 -17.17
CA HIS A 12 -54.72 1.21 -17.28
C HIS A 12 -53.70 0.42 -18.18
N GLU A 13 -53.46 -0.91 -18.11
CA GLU A 13 -53.62 -2.03 -17.15
C GLU A 13 -52.72 -3.20 -17.71
N GLN A 14 -52.07 -4.10 -16.95
CA GLN A 14 -52.57 -5.45 -16.61
C GLN A 14 -51.55 -6.30 -15.85
N LYS A 15 -52.06 -7.22 -15.02
CA LYS A 15 -51.34 -8.34 -14.40
C LYS A 15 -51.21 -9.51 -15.38
N ALA A 16 -50.15 -10.30 -15.24
CA ALA A 16 -50.22 -11.75 -15.42
C ALA A 16 -49.29 -12.44 -14.42
N SER A 17 -49.81 -13.43 -13.71
CA SER A 17 -49.07 -14.37 -12.85
C SER A 17 -49.38 -15.78 -13.37
N VAL A 18 -48.39 -16.66 -13.33
CA VAL A 18 -48.57 -18.12 -13.41
C VAL A 18 -47.53 -18.82 -12.54
N ASP A 19 -47.97 -19.27 -11.37
CA ASP A 19 -47.36 -20.42 -10.68
C ASP A 19 -47.79 -21.72 -11.38
N LEU A 20 -46.96 -22.78 -11.33
CA LEU A 20 -47.27 -24.03 -10.63
C LEU A 20 -46.16 -25.09 -10.84
N THR A 21 -45.65 -25.66 -9.72
CA THR A 21 -45.52 -27.10 -9.40
C THR A 21 -45.23 -28.12 -10.52
N THR A 22 -44.39 -29.14 -10.39
CA THR A 22 -44.19 -30.15 -9.30
C THR A 22 -42.85 -30.90 -9.61
N SER A 23 -42.33 -31.95 -8.95
CA SER A 23 -42.73 -32.85 -7.85
C SER A 23 -41.50 -33.51 -7.17
N SER A 24 -41.75 -34.27 -6.09
CA SER A 24 -40.78 -35.14 -5.39
C SER A 24 -40.71 -36.55 -6.04
N PRO A 25 -39.80 -37.49 -5.66
CA PRO A 25 -39.82 -38.13 -4.33
C PRO A 25 -38.45 -38.49 -3.68
N SER A 26 -38.54 -38.94 -2.43
CA SER A 26 -37.48 -39.52 -1.59
C SER A 26 -37.19 -40.99 -1.92
N ALA A 27 -35.93 -41.46 -1.73
CA ALA A 27 -35.65 -42.80 -1.18
C ALA A 27 -34.17 -43.05 -0.76
N SER A 28 -34.01 -43.65 0.43
CA SER A 28 -33.03 -44.69 0.85
C SER A 28 -31.50 -44.53 0.68
N LEU A 29 -30.80 -44.64 1.82
CA LEU A 29 -29.45 -45.23 1.97
C LEU A 29 -29.49 -46.76 1.71
N PRO A 30 -28.34 -47.41 1.44
CA PRO A 30 -27.68 -48.14 2.52
C PRO A 30 -26.13 -48.14 2.54
N LEU A 31 -25.62 -48.63 3.67
CA LEU A 31 -24.31 -49.24 3.99
C LEU A 31 -23.64 -50.04 2.83
N SER A 32 -22.33 -50.35 2.78
CA SER A 32 -21.13 -50.06 3.63
C SER A 32 -19.86 -50.73 3.03
N LYS A 33 -18.68 -50.44 3.62
CA LYS A 33 -17.41 -51.21 3.69
C LYS A 33 -16.22 -50.78 2.81
N ASP A 34 -15.07 -50.85 3.50
CA ASP A 34 -13.66 -50.96 3.07
C ASP A 34 -13.45 -51.69 1.72
N GLU A 35 -12.44 -51.34 0.91
CA GLU A 35 -11.03 -51.54 1.30
C GLU A 35 -9.95 -50.65 0.64
N THR A 36 -8.86 -50.56 1.39
CA THR A 36 -7.45 -50.34 1.04
C THR A 36 -7.05 -50.11 -0.43
N THR A 37 -6.37 -48.99 -0.69
CA THR A 37 -5.39 -48.90 -1.79
C THR A 37 -4.07 -48.26 -1.33
N HIS A 38 -2.96 -48.85 -1.77
CA HIS A 38 -1.60 -48.44 -1.40
C HIS A 38 -1.23 -47.05 -1.93
N HIS A 39 -1.00 -46.08 -1.04
CA HIS A 39 -0.33 -44.83 -1.42
C HIS A 39 1.20 -44.96 -1.27
N LYS A 40 1.92 -44.89 -2.41
CA LYS A 40 3.38 -44.79 -2.44
C LYS A 40 3.83 -43.52 -1.70
N ARG A 41 4.87 -43.65 -0.86
CA ARG A 41 5.52 -42.52 -0.19
C ARG A 41 6.27 -41.68 -1.22
N ASN A 42 5.88 -40.43 -1.42
CA ASN A 42 6.62 -39.45 -2.22
C ASN A 42 7.57 -38.65 -1.32
N ALA A 43 8.84 -38.57 -1.71
CA ALA A 43 9.95 -37.96 -0.94
C ALA A 43 9.85 -36.44 -0.72
N PHE A 44 8.71 -35.82 -1.03
CA PHE A 44 8.46 -34.38 -0.89
C PHE A 44 7.68 -34.03 0.39
N SER A 45 6.93 -34.97 0.98
CA SER A 45 6.17 -34.71 2.23
C SER A 45 7.05 -34.71 3.49
N GLU A 46 8.23 -35.32 3.42
CA GLU A 46 9.19 -35.42 4.53
C GLU A 46 10.03 -34.15 4.71
N LEU A 47 10.09 -33.29 3.68
CA LEU A 47 10.90 -32.06 3.68
C LEU A 47 10.21 -30.83 4.32
N MET A 48 8.88 -30.85 4.47
CA MET A 48 8.08 -29.69 4.88
C MET A 48 7.39 -29.82 6.25
N SER A 49 7.69 -30.88 7.01
CA SER A 49 7.13 -31.09 8.35
C SER A 49 7.99 -30.42 9.44
N SER A 50 7.62 -29.20 9.84
CA SER A 50 8.30 -28.47 10.91
C SER A 50 8.13 -29.17 12.28
N LYS A 51 9.25 -29.60 12.88
CA LYS A 51 9.27 -30.35 14.14
C LYS A 51 8.76 -29.53 15.33
N SER A 52 7.53 -29.80 15.78
CA SER A 52 7.02 -29.35 17.07
C SER A 52 7.61 -30.19 18.22
N SER A 53 8.71 -29.72 18.80
CA SER A 53 9.36 -30.42 19.92
C SER A 53 8.71 -30.07 21.27
N LYS A 54 7.87 -30.98 21.79
CA LYS A 54 7.56 -31.03 23.23
C LYS A 54 8.79 -31.57 23.97
N ARG A 55 9.43 -30.77 24.83
CA ARG A 55 10.57 -31.21 25.65
C ARG A 55 10.13 -31.62 27.06
N ALA A 56 10.34 -32.88 27.40
CA ALA A 56 10.19 -33.39 28.76
C ALA A 56 11.37 -32.98 29.67
N LYS A 57 11.15 -33.01 30.99
CA LYS A 57 12.21 -32.83 32.01
C LYS A 57 13.05 -34.10 32.15
N LEU A 58 14.38 -33.95 32.18
CA LEU A 58 15.24 -34.71 33.08
C LEU A 58 16.55 -33.94 33.35
N SER A 59 17.16 -34.23 34.49
CA SER A 59 18.32 -33.55 35.07
C SER A 59 19.62 -34.36 34.93
N THR A 60 20.75 -33.69 34.69
CA THR A 60 22.05 -34.02 35.33
C THR A 60 23.12 -32.93 35.14
N THR A 61 23.75 -32.57 36.27
CA THR A 61 25.14 -32.15 36.54
C THR A 61 26.10 -31.66 35.44
N GLU A 62 26.57 -30.42 35.67
CA GLU A 62 27.98 -29.94 35.72
C GLU A 62 28.81 -29.51 34.50
N SER A 63 29.68 -28.53 34.83
CA SER A 63 30.94 -28.11 34.19
C SER A 63 30.93 -27.27 32.90
N GLY A 64 31.18 -25.97 33.10
CA GLY A 64 32.32 -25.28 32.46
C GLY A 64 32.18 -24.78 31.01
N ILE A 65 31.96 -23.47 30.87
CA ILE A 65 32.69 -22.50 30.00
C ILE A 65 31.75 -21.31 29.73
N ALA A 66 32.11 -20.14 30.26
CA ALA A 66 31.37 -18.91 30.03
C ALA A 66 31.56 -18.42 28.59
N ARG A 67 30.54 -18.58 27.74
CA ARG A 67 30.42 -17.81 26.51
C ARG A 67 29.58 -16.57 26.80
N GLY A 68 30.15 -15.39 26.54
CA GLY A 68 29.46 -14.13 26.72
C GLY A 68 28.17 -14.13 25.91
N SER A 69 27.03 -13.93 26.58
CA SER A 69 25.78 -13.67 25.88
C SER A 69 25.87 -12.26 25.29
N GLU A 70 25.90 -12.18 23.96
CA GLU A 70 25.60 -10.93 23.27
C GLU A 70 24.21 -10.49 23.71
N LYS A 71 24.16 -9.48 24.58
CA LYS A 71 22.92 -8.89 25.06
C LYS A 71 22.20 -8.32 23.84
N LYS A 72 21.16 -9.01 23.36
CA LYS A 72 20.26 -8.49 22.33
C LYS A 72 19.87 -7.07 22.73
N LYS A 73 20.33 -6.08 21.96
CA LYS A 73 20.11 -4.66 22.27
C LYS A 73 18.60 -4.45 22.47
N PRO A 74 18.15 -3.72 23.50
CA PRO A 74 16.73 -3.50 23.73
C PRO A 74 16.15 -2.82 22.49
N HIS A 75 15.24 -3.52 21.82
CA HIS A 75 14.68 -3.09 20.54
C HIS A 75 13.69 -1.96 20.81
N PHE A 76 14.17 -0.73 20.77
CA PHE A 76 13.35 0.46 20.97
C PHE A 76 12.33 0.53 19.84
N ARG A 77 11.02 0.57 20.19
CA ARG A 77 9.95 0.53 19.18
C ARG A 77 10.12 1.71 18.22
N GLY A 78 10.19 1.43 16.92
CA GLY A 78 10.26 2.47 15.86
C GLY A 78 11.67 2.82 15.36
N THR A 79 12.74 2.14 15.79
CA THR A 79 14.11 2.38 15.27
C THR A 79 14.49 1.56 14.04
N GLY A 80 13.58 0.76 13.48
CA GLY A 80 13.87 -0.16 12.36
C GLY A 80 14.37 0.51 11.08
N LEU A 81 14.17 1.82 10.92
CA LEU A 81 14.70 2.57 9.77
C LEU A 81 16.18 2.95 9.88
N LEU A 82 16.75 2.95 11.10
CA LEU A 82 18.10 3.47 11.34
C LEU A 82 19.20 2.66 10.63
N GLU A 83 18.99 1.35 10.49
CA GLU A 83 19.96 0.45 9.85
C GLU A 83 20.16 0.79 8.37
N TYR A 84 19.08 1.11 7.64
CA TYR A 84 19.16 1.58 6.25
C TYR A 84 19.90 2.93 6.11
N ILE A 85 19.78 3.81 7.11
CA ILE A 85 20.40 5.14 7.10
C ILE A 85 21.92 5.05 7.34
N LEU A 86 22.31 4.21 8.30
CA LEU A 86 23.71 4.02 8.70
C LEU A 86 24.48 3.16 7.69
N GLU A 87 23.92 2.03 7.27
CA GLU A 87 24.63 0.99 6.50
C GLU A 87 23.85 0.55 5.24
N PRO A 88 23.48 1.50 4.34
CA PRO A 88 22.64 1.20 3.17
C PRO A 88 23.22 0.14 2.24
N THR A 89 24.56 0.02 2.18
CA THR A 89 25.27 -0.95 1.33
C THR A 89 25.18 -2.40 1.80
N LYS A 90 24.67 -2.67 3.01
CA LYS A 90 24.42 -4.05 3.49
C LYS A 90 23.16 -4.66 2.89
N PHE A 91 22.29 -3.84 2.30
CA PHE A 91 20.99 -4.27 1.81
C PHE A 91 21.02 -4.50 0.29
N PRO A 92 20.26 -5.50 -0.21
CA PRO A 92 20.12 -5.71 -1.65
C PRO A 92 19.35 -4.56 -2.32
N SER A 93 19.59 -4.37 -3.63
CA SER A 93 19.08 -3.24 -4.41
C SER A 93 17.55 -3.19 -4.55
N ASN A 94 16.84 -4.27 -4.24
CA ASN A 94 15.37 -4.27 -4.15
C ASN A 94 14.87 -3.65 -2.84
N THR A 95 15.70 -3.58 -1.80
CA THR A 95 15.38 -3.00 -0.49
C THR A 95 15.88 -1.56 -0.41
N VAL A 96 17.16 -1.32 -0.70
CA VAL A 96 17.75 0.02 -0.82
C VAL A 96 17.98 0.33 -2.30
N ILE A 97 17.14 1.21 -2.85
CA ILE A 97 17.09 1.47 -4.29
C ILE A 97 18.15 2.50 -4.70
N ARG A 98 18.38 3.50 -3.85
CA ARG A 98 19.36 4.58 -4.07
C ARG A 98 19.86 5.10 -2.74
N HIS A 99 21.14 5.43 -2.61
CA HIS A 99 21.67 6.15 -1.46
C HIS A 99 22.78 7.11 -1.88
N ASN A 100 22.94 8.20 -1.13
CA ASN A 100 24.06 9.12 -1.25
C ASN A 100 24.46 9.67 0.14
N ASN A 101 25.21 10.77 0.20
CA ASN A 101 25.64 11.36 1.48
C ASN A 101 24.50 12.08 2.23
N LYS A 102 23.40 12.42 1.56
CA LYS A 102 22.27 13.19 2.09
C LYS A 102 21.06 12.33 2.42
N THR A 103 20.71 11.37 1.56
CA THR A 103 19.49 10.56 1.69
C THR A 103 19.70 9.08 1.34
N VAL A 104 18.74 8.25 1.76
CA VAL A 104 18.56 6.85 1.38
C VAL A 104 17.11 6.65 0.93
N LEU A 105 16.91 6.06 -0.25
CA LEU A 105 15.62 5.68 -0.79
C LEU A 105 15.44 4.16 -0.67
N ILE A 106 14.40 3.73 0.05
CA ILE A 106 14.10 2.32 0.29
C ILE A 106 12.68 1.95 -0.17
N GLN A 107 12.43 0.67 -0.41
CA GLN A 107 11.08 0.12 -0.51
C GLN A 107 10.45 0.01 0.89
N ASP A 108 9.18 0.43 1.06
CA ASP A 108 8.44 0.19 2.30
C ASP A 108 8.17 -1.33 2.43
N ALA A 109 8.56 -1.94 3.56
CA ALA A 109 8.37 -3.38 3.80
C ALA A 109 6.88 -3.80 3.95
N PHE A 110 5.99 -2.82 4.10
CA PHE A 110 4.54 -2.99 4.23
C PHE A 110 3.82 -2.01 3.28
N PRO A 111 4.05 -2.07 1.96
CA PRO A 111 3.64 -1.02 1.01
C PRO A 111 2.11 -0.80 1.05
N LYS A 112 1.63 0.44 0.99
CA LYS A 112 0.18 0.76 1.02
C LYS A 112 -0.45 1.02 -0.35
N ALA A 113 0.33 0.92 -1.41
CA ALA A 113 -0.09 1.00 -2.80
C ALA A 113 0.86 0.13 -3.65
N THR A 114 0.61 0.06 -4.96
CA THR A 114 1.40 -0.70 -5.94
C THR A 114 2.90 -0.37 -5.85
N VAL A 115 3.24 0.91 -5.75
CA VAL A 115 4.59 1.39 -5.45
C VAL A 115 4.56 2.23 -4.18
N HIS A 116 5.38 1.87 -3.19
CA HIS A 116 5.52 2.65 -1.95
C HIS A 116 6.96 2.63 -1.48
N LEU A 117 7.61 3.79 -1.56
CA LEU A 117 8.99 4.03 -1.18
C LEU A 117 9.08 5.01 -0.01
N LEU A 118 10.16 4.93 0.76
CA LEU A 118 10.50 5.86 1.83
C LEU A 118 11.84 6.55 1.52
N LEU A 119 11.85 7.88 1.51
CA LEU A 119 13.07 8.68 1.43
C LEU A 119 13.48 9.12 2.85
N LEU A 120 14.66 8.70 3.27
CA LEU A 120 15.20 8.86 4.61
C LEU A 120 16.37 9.86 4.59
N PRO A 121 16.36 10.93 5.40
CA PRO A 121 17.51 11.82 5.55
C PRO A 121 18.62 11.17 6.38
N ARG A 122 19.88 11.40 6.00
CA ARG A 122 21.07 10.92 6.72
C ARG A 122 21.59 11.88 7.78
N ASP A 123 21.08 13.11 7.81
CA ASP A 123 21.37 14.10 8.86
C ASP A 123 20.75 13.66 10.20
N SER A 124 21.63 13.34 11.16
CA SER A 124 21.25 12.88 12.50
C SER A 124 20.55 13.92 13.35
N SER A 125 20.70 15.22 13.04
CA SER A 125 19.96 16.28 13.72
C SER A 125 18.46 16.25 13.41
N LYS A 126 18.07 15.66 12.27
CA LYS A 126 16.68 15.62 11.79
C LYS A 126 15.95 14.31 12.12
N TRP A 127 16.67 13.24 12.45
CA TRP A 127 16.09 11.90 12.57
C TRP A 127 14.88 11.82 13.48
N LEU A 128 14.95 12.40 14.68
CA LEU A 128 13.91 12.25 15.71
C LEU A 128 13.04 13.50 15.90
N LEU A 129 13.16 14.49 15.00
CA LEU A 129 12.30 15.66 15.00
C LEU A 129 10.89 15.30 14.51
N ASN A 130 9.87 16.02 14.98
CA ASN A 130 8.56 15.94 14.32
C ASN A 130 8.70 16.52 12.89
N PRO A 131 8.09 15.93 11.85
CA PRO A 131 8.22 16.41 10.48
C PRO A 131 7.96 17.91 10.31
N ARG A 132 6.95 18.45 10.98
CA ARG A 132 6.60 19.89 10.87
C ARG A 132 7.68 20.82 11.39
N ASP A 133 8.51 20.34 12.32
CA ASP A 133 9.60 21.11 12.91
C ASP A 133 10.93 20.85 12.16
N ALA A 134 11.09 19.66 11.57
CA ALA A 134 12.22 19.33 10.72
C ALA A 134 12.22 20.12 9.40
N PHE A 135 11.05 20.27 8.77
CA PHE A 135 10.84 20.99 7.51
C PHE A 135 10.62 22.51 7.67
N ASP A 136 10.70 23.05 8.89
CA ASP A 136 10.81 24.51 9.11
C ASP A 136 12.22 25.04 8.75
N ASP A 137 13.19 24.14 8.58
CA ASP A 137 14.49 24.44 7.98
C ASP A 137 14.40 24.43 6.44
N VAL A 138 14.57 25.62 5.85
CA VAL A 138 14.42 25.87 4.41
C VAL A 138 15.46 25.13 3.57
N GLU A 139 16.72 25.06 4.04
CA GLU A 139 17.80 24.38 3.30
C GLU A 139 17.61 22.87 3.32
N PHE A 140 17.21 22.32 4.48
CA PHE A 140 16.85 20.91 4.60
C PHE A 140 15.63 20.56 3.73
N LEU A 141 14.60 21.40 3.71
CA LEU A 141 13.41 21.20 2.88
C LEU A 141 13.74 21.25 1.38
N ALA A 142 14.53 22.24 0.94
CA ALA A 142 14.95 22.35 -0.46
C ALA A 142 15.75 21.12 -0.91
N MET A 143 16.66 20.63 -0.06
CA MET A 143 17.41 19.40 -0.28
C MET A 143 16.48 18.18 -0.40
N MET A 144 15.51 18.04 0.51
CA MET A 144 14.57 16.92 0.50
C MET A 144 13.62 16.95 -0.71
N ARG A 145 13.20 18.14 -1.20
CA ARG A 145 12.44 18.28 -2.45
C ARG A 145 13.23 17.79 -3.65
N HIS A 146 14.46 18.26 -3.82
CA HIS A 146 15.33 17.84 -4.92
C HIS A 146 15.57 16.31 -4.95
N GLU A 147 15.81 15.72 -3.78
CA GLU A 147 15.98 14.26 -3.66
C GLU A 147 14.67 13.48 -3.88
N ALA A 148 13.52 14.07 -3.55
CA ALA A 148 12.21 13.51 -3.83
C ALA A 148 11.86 13.56 -5.32
N GLU A 149 12.17 14.63 -6.06
CA GLU A 149 11.99 14.70 -7.52
C GLU A 149 12.71 13.55 -8.25
N ALA A 150 13.96 13.28 -7.85
CA ALA A 150 14.73 12.15 -8.37
C ALA A 150 14.08 10.80 -8.01
N ALA A 151 13.53 10.68 -6.80
CA ALA A 151 12.86 9.47 -6.34
C ALA A 151 11.46 9.26 -6.97
N VAL A 152 10.74 10.32 -7.31
CA VAL A 152 9.48 10.27 -8.08
C VAL A 152 9.72 9.66 -9.46
N LYS A 153 10.81 10.03 -10.15
CA LYS A 153 11.18 9.44 -11.45
C LYS A 153 11.43 7.93 -11.33
N ILE A 154 12.09 7.49 -10.25
CA ILE A 154 12.32 6.07 -9.96
C ILE A 154 10.99 5.35 -9.67
N ALA A 155 10.13 5.92 -8.82
CA ALA A 155 8.83 5.35 -8.48
C ALA A 155 7.89 5.26 -9.69
N ALA A 156 7.88 6.29 -10.55
CA ALA A 156 7.10 6.31 -11.79
C ALA A 156 7.64 5.32 -12.83
N SER A 157 8.95 5.09 -12.90
CA SER A 157 9.55 4.06 -13.75
C SER A 157 9.16 2.65 -13.31
N GLU A 158 9.17 2.36 -12.00
CA GLU A 158 8.71 1.08 -11.46
C GLU A 158 7.19 0.90 -11.63
N LEU A 159 6.41 1.95 -11.42
CA LEU A 159 4.96 1.92 -11.67
C LEU A 159 4.66 1.67 -13.16
N SER A 160 5.40 2.33 -14.05
CA SER A 160 5.34 2.10 -15.49
C SER A 160 5.67 0.65 -15.86
N ARG A 161 6.72 0.06 -15.26
CA ARG A 161 7.10 -1.35 -15.47
C ARG A 161 5.99 -2.32 -15.04
N LEU A 162 5.22 -1.98 -14.00
CA LEU A 162 4.14 -2.81 -13.46
C LEU A 162 2.80 -2.63 -14.20
N ILE A 163 2.49 -1.41 -14.64
CA ILE A 163 1.15 -1.03 -15.14
C ILE A 163 1.09 -0.88 -16.67
N SER A 164 2.18 -0.47 -17.35
CA SER A 164 2.16 -0.24 -18.81
C SER A 164 1.66 -1.43 -19.65
N PRO A 165 1.92 -2.72 -19.30
CA PRO A 165 1.37 -3.86 -20.06
C PRO A 165 -0.17 -3.92 -20.08
N PHE A 166 -0.85 -3.24 -19.16
CA PHE A 166 -2.32 -3.20 -19.07
C PHE A 166 -2.93 -1.88 -19.60
N SER A 167 -2.11 -0.84 -19.74
CA SER A 167 -2.53 0.53 -20.07
C SER A 167 -2.76 0.73 -21.57
N GLU A 168 -3.96 1.16 -21.95
CA GLU A 168 -4.33 1.48 -23.33
C GLU A 168 -3.43 2.60 -23.89
N SER A 169 -3.16 3.65 -23.11
CA SER A 169 -2.28 4.74 -23.54
C SER A 169 -0.81 4.35 -23.68
N CYS A 170 -0.37 3.23 -23.10
CA CYS A 170 0.97 2.68 -23.33
C CYS A 170 1.07 1.75 -24.57
N LYS A 171 -0.04 1.20 -25.09
CA LYS A 171 0.00 0.18 -26.17
C LYS A 171 0.79 0.61 -27.40
N ALA A 172 0.51 1.80 -27.94
CA ALA A 172 1.18 2.30 -29.14
C ALA A 172 2.69 2.48 -28.93
N ARG A 173 3.11 2.85 -27.71
CA ARG A 173 4.51 2.99 -27.33
C ARG A 173 5.20 1.64 -27.19
N LEU A 174 4.56 0.66 -26.53
CA LEU A 174 5.10 -0.70 -26.38
C LEU A 174 5.26 -1.38 -27.74
N ALA A 175 4.24 -1.35 -28.60
CA ALA A 175 4.31 -1.90 -29.95
C ALA A 175 5.40 -1.24 -30.82
N ALA A 176 5.70 0.05 -30.61
CA ALA A 176 6.80 0.74 -31.28
C ALA A 176 8.18 0.36 -30.72
N MET A 177 8.27 -0.07 -29.45
CA MET A 177 9.51 -0.54 -28.81
C MET A 177 9.81 -2.02 -29.11
N GLU A 178 8.79 -2.82 -29.39
CA GLU A 178 8.89 -4.24 -29.76
C GLU A 178 9.08 -4.46 -31.27
N ASN A 179 9.02 -3.40 -32.08
CA ASN A 179 9.22 -3.47 -33.53
C ASN A 179 10.70 -3.64 -33.89
N ASP A 180 11.03 -4.55 -34.81
CA ASP A 180 12.39 -4.77 -35.34
C ASP A 180 13.02 -3.49 -35.94
N ASN A 181 12.19 -2.59 -36.48
CA ASN A 181 12.58 -1.27 -36.98
C ASN A 181 11.77 -0.19 -36.22
N PRO A 182 12.20 0.21 -35.01
CA PRO A 182 11.47 1.19 -34.21
C PRO A 182 11.52 2.59 -34.87
N PRO A 183 10.46 3.40 -34.75
CA PRO A 183 10.47 4.77 -35.26
C PRO A 183 11.46 5.63 -34.46
N GLU A 184 12.12 6.57 -35.13
CA GLU A 184 13.08 7.51 -34.53
C GLU A 184 12.47 8.28 -33.33
N LEU A 185 11.18 8.61 -33.42
CA LEU A 185 10.40 9.17 -32.33
C LEU A 185 9.34 8.16 -31.86
N LEU A 186 9.53 7.60 -30.66
CA LEU A 186 8.54 6.73 -30.03
C LEU A 186 7.28 7.51 -29.64
N PRO A 187 6.06 6.94 -29.80
CA PRO A 187 4.83 7.52 -29.29
C PRO A 187 4.88 7.88 -27.81
N SER A 188 4.16 8.95 -27.44
CA SER A 188 3.90 9.29 -26.05
C SER A 188 3.09 8.18 -25.38
N GLY A 189 3.56 7.69 -24.24
CA GLY A 189 2.76 6.82 -23.35
C GLY A 189 2.19 7.61 -22.17
N ARG A 190 1.63 6.88 -21.20
CA ARG A 190 1.16 7.42 -19.94
C ARG A 190 2.26 8.11 -19.13
N ASP A 191 1.93 9.27 -18.56
CA ASP A 191 2.80 9.98 -17.62
C ASP A 191 2.54 9.53 -16.17
N PHE A 192 3.20 8.43 -15.80
CA PHE A 192 3.12 7.85 -14.45
C PHE A 192 3.63 8.77 -13.33
N THR A 193 4.32 9.89 -13.63
CA THR A 193 4.77 10.81 -12.56
C THR A 193 3.58 11.48 -11.86
N LYS A 194 2.49 11.73 -12.59
CA LYS A 194 1.22 12.28 -12.08
C LYS A 194 0.45 11.32 -11.16
N ASP A 195 0.83 10.05 -11.16
CA ASP A 195 0.24 9.02 -10.31
C ASP A 195 1.03 8.81 -8.99
N ILE A 196 2.20 9.45 -8.85
CA ILE A 196 3.00 9.41 -7.62
C ILE A 196 2.68 10.61 -6.73
N ARG A 197 2.51 10.35 -5.44
CA ARG A 197 2.30 11.34 -4.38
C ARG A 197 3.52 11.38 -3.46
N VAL A 198 3.96 12.59 -3.10
CA VAL A 198 5.06 12.83 -2.17
C VAL A 198 4.55 13.56 -0.94
N GLY A 199 4.82 13.04 0.24
CA GLY A 199 4.36 13.68 1.48
C GLY A 199 4.68 12.90 2.75
N ILE A 200 4.27 13.45 3.87
CA ILE A 200 4.65 12.99 5.20
C ILE A 200 3.42 12.89 6.11
N HIS A 201 3.38 11.83 6.91
CA HIS A 201 2.39 11.70 7.98
C HIS A 201 2.62 12.74 9.07
N ALA A 202 1.58 13.49 9.44
CA ALA A 202 1.65 14.51 10.49
C ALA A 202 2.15 13.97 11.85
N HIS A 203 1.81 12.71 12.16
CA HIS A 203 2.33 11.97 13.31
C HIS A 203 2.89 10.63 12.83
N PRO A 204 4.20 10.54 12.52
CA PRO A 204 4.81 9.31 11.99
C PRO A 204 4.64 8.10 12.91
N SER A 205 4.45 6.91 12.31
CA SER A 205 4.35 5.64 13.05
C SER A 205 5.70 5.02 13.42
N MET A 206 6.79 5.53 12.84
CA MET A 206 8.18 5.17 13.12
C MET A 206 8.93 6.42 13.62
N ALA A 207 9.94 6.23 14.47
CA ALA A 207 10.60 7.32 15.16
C ALA A 207 11.50 8.18 14.25
N HIS A 208 12.01 7.59 13.16
CA HIS A 208 12.91 8.27 12.23
C HIS A 208 12.09 8.99 11.15
N LEU A 209 12.43 10.25 10.86
CA LEU A 209 11.84 11.04 9.78
C LEU A 209 11.93 10.31 8.44
N HIS A 210 10.81 10.25 7.72
CA HIS A 210 10.70 9.63 6.40
C HIS A 210 9.67 10.36 5.55
N VAL A 211 9.99 10.58 4.28
CA VAL A 211 9.03 11.07 3.27
C VAL A 211 8.51 9.87 2.49
N HIS A 212 7.18 9.75 2.39
CA HIS A 212 6.54 8.74 1.56
C HIS A 212 6.53 9.20 0.11
N ILE A 213 6.92 8.31 -0.80
CA ILE A 213 6.73 8.43 -2.25
C ILE A 213 5.88 7.23 -2.65
N ILE A 214 4.61 7.46 -2.95
CA ILE A 214 3.59 6.42 -3.02
C ILE A 214 2.70 6.61 -4.25
N SER A 215 2.41 5.53 -4.98
CA SER A 215 1.43 5.57 -6.06
C SER A 215 0.01 5.75 -5.50
N ARG A 216 -0.85 6.45 -6.25
CA ARG A 216 -2.14 6.91 -5.73
C ARG A 216 -3.21 5.82 -5.59
N ASP A 217 -2.99 4.64 -6.18
CA ASP A 217 -3.97 3.55 -6.31
C ASP A 217 -4.50 3.01 -4.98
N MET A 218 -3.69 3.04 -3.91
CA MET A 218 -4.04 2.46 -2.60
C MET A 218 -4.32 0.95 -2.65
N HIS A 219 -3.82 0.25 -3.66
CA HIS A 219 -3.99 -1.20 -3.85
C HIS A 219 -2.86 -1.96 -3.16
N SER A 220 -3.17 -2.71 -2.08
CA SER A 220 -2.20 -3.57 -1.38
C SER A 220 -2.86 -4.46 -0.31
N ASP A 221 -2.38 -5.70 -0.19
CA ASP A 221 -2.70 -6.61 0.93
C ASP A 221 -2.22 -6.16 2.31
N ARG A 222 -1.32 -5.17 2.36
CA ARG A 222 -0.85 -4.56 3.62
C ARG A 222 -1.75 -3.40 4.08
N MET A 223 -2.73 -3.00 3.27
CA MET A 223 -3.79 -2.11 3.71
C MET A 223 -4.88 -2.90 4.44
N LYS A 224 -4.89 -2.82 5.78
CA LYS A 224 -5.71 -3.70 6.64
C LYS A 224 -6.66 -3.00 7.60
N HIS A 225 -6.48 -1.70 7.85
CA HIS A 225 -7.15 -0.96 8.92
C HIS A 225 -7.46 0.48 8.50
N GLN A 226 -8.44 1.11 9.15
CA GLN A 226 -8.86 2.50 8.89
C GLN A 226 -7.68 3.47 8.79
N LYS A 227 -6.79 3.41 9.78
CA LYS A 227 -5.61 4.26 9.85
C LYS A 227 -4.66 4.07 8.66
N HIS A 228 -4.59 2.89 8.04
CA HIS A 228 -3.72 2.67 6.88
C HIS A 228 -4.24 3.35 5.61
N TYR A 229 -5.55 3.56 5.48
CA TYR A 229 -6.12 4.29 4.34
C TYR A 229 -6.19 5.79 4.63
N ASN A 230 -6.76 6.15 5.78
CA ASN A 230 -6.96 7.56 6.15
C ASN A 230 -5.64 8.30 6.35
N SER A 231 -4.56 7.64 6.77
CA SER A 231 -3.27 8.32 6.90
C SER A 231 -2.72 8.82 5.56
N PHE A 232 -3.14 8.25 4.43
CA PHE A 232 -2.77 8.69 3.08
C PHE A 232 -3.85 9.51 2.37
N ASN A 233 -5.13 9.38 2.75
CA ASN A 233 -6.27 9.96 2.01
C ASN A 233 -7.05 11.02 2.81
N THR A 234 -6.37 11.72 3.71
CA THR A 234 -6.86 12.88 4.48
C THR A 234 -5.70 13.87 4.71
N ASP A 235 -5.96 15.05 5.28
CA ASP A 235 -4.95 16.04 5.72
C ASP A 235 -3.89 15.51 6.71
N PHE A 236 -3.99 14.24 7.14
CA PHE A 236 -2.93 13.53 7.84
C PHE A 236 -1.71 13.25 6.94
N PHE A 237 -1.93 13.11 5.63
CA PHE A 237 -0.87 13.11 4.63
C PHE A 237 -0.64 14.54 4.16
N ILE A 238 0.46 15.14 4.61
CA ILE A 238 0.82 16.51 4.25
C ILE A 238 1.78 16.43 3.05
N PRO A 239 1.43 17.00 1.88
CA PRO A 239 2.34 17.06 0.73
C PRO A 239 3.68 17.68 1.10
N LEU A 240 4.79 17.20 0.51
CA LEU A 240 6.11 17.80 0.76
C LEU A 240 6.17 19.27 0.29
N ASP A 241 5.37 19.62 -0.72
CA ASP A 241 5.31 20.96 -1.30
C ASP A 241 4.55 21.97 -0.43
N ASP A 242 3.78 21.51 0.56
CA ASP A 242 3.02 22.36 1.49
C ASP A 242 3.87 22.86 2.67
N PHE A 243 5.10 22.36 2.83
CA PHE A 243 6.02 22.82 3.88
C PHE A 243 6.81 24.08 3.43
N PRO A 244 7.32 24.91 4.36
CA PRO A 244 7.01 24.90 5.79
C PRO A 244 5.56 25.34 6.04
N LEU A 245 4.88 24.67 6.97
CA LEU A 245 3.49 25.01 7.29
C LEU A 245 3.43 26.35 8.03
N ALA A 246 2.35 27.13 7.88
CA ALA A 246 2.16 28.31 8.73
C ALA A 246 2.09 27.90 10.23
N LYS A 247 2.46 28.81 11.14
CA LYS A 247 2.51 28.50 12.60
C LYS A 247 1.13 28.19 13.18
N ASP A 248 0.10 28.80 12.61
CA ASP A 248 -1.32 28.68 12.92
C ASP A 248 -2.05 27.61 12.08
N ASP A 249 -1.37 26.94 11.14
CA ASP A 249 -1.96 25.91 10.29
C ASP A 249 -2.58 24.79 11.15
N LYS A 250 -3.88 24.54 10.94
CA LYS A 250 -4.66 23.45 11.57
C LYS A 250 -3.96 22.08 11.50
N ARG A 251 -3.15 21.84 10.47
CA ARG A 251 -2.41 20.58 10.25
C ARG A 251 -1.27 20.37 11.26
N ARG A 252 -0.80 21.43 11.93
CA ARG A 252 0.11 21.31 13.10
C ARG A 252 -0.61 20.83 14.37
N GLN A 253 -1.94 20.89 14.43
CA GLN A 253 -2.72 20.57 15.63
C GLN A 253 -2.96 19.05 15.76
N THR A 254 -2.49 18.46 16.86
CA THR A 254 -2.66 17.01 17.14
C THR A 254 -4.12 16.57 17.22
N ALA A 255 -5.04 17.43 17.69
CA ALA A 255 -6.47 17.11 17.74
C ALA A 255 -7.07 16.98 16.33
N TYR A 256 -6.76 17.92 15.43
CA TYR A 256 -7.17 17.90 14.02
C TYR A 256 -6.71 16.61 13.33
N GLN A 257 -5.43 16.27 13.49
CA GLN A 257 -4.84 15.09 12.85
C GLN A 257 -5.36 13.76 13.41
N ASN A 258 -5.69 13.70 14.70
CA ASN A 258 -6.37 12.55 15.28
C ASN A 258 -7.84 12.39 14.80
N ALA A 259 -8.49 13.47 14.37
CA ALA A 259 -9.82 13.40 13.75
C ALA A 259 -9.72 12.84 12.33
N ASN A 260 -8.75 13.33 11.52
CA ASN A 260 -8.48 12.84 10.16
C ASN A 260 -8.30 11.31 10.11
N LEU A 261 -7.53 10.74 11.03
CA LEU A 261 -7.35 9.27 11.11
C LEU A 261 -8.64 8.48 11.42
N LYS A 262 -9.67 9.13 11.98
CA LYS A 262 -10.96 8.54 12.34
C LYS A 262 -12.09 8.87 11.36
N SER A 263 -11.83 9.72 10.37
CA SER A 263 -12.81 10.14 9.37
C SER A 263 -13.43 8.96 8.61
N GLU A 264 -14.60 9.21 8.03
CA GLU A 264 -15.20 8.30 7.07
C GLU A 264 -14.27 8.03 5.88
N TYR A 265 -14.37 6.83 5.32
CA TYR A 265 -13.68 6.48 4.10
C TYR A 265 -14.28 7.23 2.91
N ARG A 266 -13.40 7.87 2.13
CA ARG A 266 -13.72 8.52 0.86
C ARG A 266 -12.78 8.01 -0.22
N CYS A 267 -13.30 7.49 -1.33
CA CYS A 267 -12.46 7.01 -2.43
C CYS A 267 -11.58 8.15 -2.98
N TRP A 268 -10.33 7.84 -3.29
CA TRP A 268 -9.35 8.80 -3.82
C TRP A 268 -9.63 9.20 -5.28
N ARG A 269 -10.30 8.32 -6.07
CA ARG A 269 -10.63 8.52 -7.49
C ARG A 269 -12.03 9.11 -7.66
N CYS A 270 -13.10 8.37 -7.34
CA CYS A 270 -14.47 8.86 -7.53
C CYS A 270 -15.07 9.69 -6.37
N GLY A 271 -14.41 9.81 -5.22
CA GLY A 271 -14.91 10.57 -4.07
C GLY A 271 -16.10 9.95 -3.30
N ARG A 272 -16.54 8.73 -3.66
CA ARG A 272 -17.63 7.99 -2.98
C ARG A 272 -17.29 7.73 -1.51
N VAL A 273 -18.30 7.84 -0.63
CA VAL A 273 -18.17 7.66 0.82
C VAL A 273 -18.63 6.27 1.26
N PHE A 274 -17.89 5.64 2.18
CA PHE A 274 -18.18 4.30 2.72
C PHE A 274 -18.38 4.29 4.26
N GLY A 275 -18.41 5.45 4.90
CA GLY A 275 -18.52 5.55 6.36
C GLY A 275 -17.35 4.84 7.05
N ASN A 276 -17.64 3.87 7.91
CA ASN A 276 -16.66 3.01 8.59
C ASN A 276 -16.52 1.61 7.97
N LYS A 277 -17.12 1.33 6.80
CA LYS A 277 -17.20 -0.01 6.20
C LYS A 277 -15.96 -0.35 5.35
N PHE A 278 -14.86 -0.72 6.01
CA PHE A 278 -13.56 -0.96 5.36
C PHE A 278 -13.60 -2.04 4.26
N LYS A 279 -14.42 -3.10 4.43
CA LYS A 279 -14.58 -4.16 3.43
C LYS A 279 -15.11 -3.61 2.10
N LEU A 280 -16.16 -2.78 2.15
CA LEU A 280 -16.75 -2.17 0.94
C LEU A 280 -15.78 -1.20 0.26
N LEU A 281 -14.98 -0.47 1.04
CA LEU A 281 -13.90 0.34 0.48
C LEU A 281 -12.87 -0.55 -0.25
N LYS A 282 -12.43 -1.65 0.36
CA LYS A 282 -11.46 -2.57 -0.25
C LYS A 282 -11.97 -3.20 -1.55
N GLU A 283 -13.24 -3.60 -1.59
CA GLU A 283 -13.88 -4.13 -2.79
C GLU A 283 -13.93 -3.06 -3.90
N HIS A 284 -14.30 -1.84 -3.54
CA HIS A 284 -14.34 -0.73 -4.49
C HIS A 284 -12.94 -0.27 -4.97
N LEU A 285 -11.91 -0.30 -4.12
CA LEU A 285 -10.53 0.00 -4.54
C LEU A 285 -9.98 -1.03 -5.53
N GLU A 286 -10.49 -2.27 -5.53
CA GLU A 286 -10.19 -3.27 -6.55
C GLU A 286 -10.80 -2.86 -7.90
N GLU A 287 -12.08 -2.46 -7.93
CA GLU A 287 -12.77 -1.93 -9.12
C GLU A 287 -12.02 -0.72 -9.70
N GLU A 288 -11.73 0.27 -8.85
CA GLU A 288 -11.03 1.50 -9.22
C GLU A 288 -9.61 1.22 -9.75
N PHE A 289 -8.90 0.22 -9.19
CA PHE A 289 -7.58 -0.19 -9.68
C PHE A 289 -7.66 -0.92 -11.03
N GLU A 290 -8.62 -1.83 -11.21
CA GLU A 290 -8.85 -2.55 -12.45
C GLU A 290 -9.27 -1.63 -13.61
N GLU A 291 -9.93 -0.51 -13.34
CA GLU A 291 -10.17 0.56 -14.31
C GLU A 291 -8.91 1.41 -14.53
N TRP A 292 -8.35 1.97 -13.46
CA TRP A 292 -7.23 2.92 -13.53
C TRP A 292 -5.98 2.34 -14.16
N LYS A 293 -5.69 1.03 -14.01
CA LYS A 293 -4.53 0.39 -14.67
C LYS A 293 -4.69 0.25 -16.19
N LYS A 294 -5.90 0.39 -16.72
CA LYS A 294 -6.22 0.31 -18.16
C LYS A 294 -6.11 1.67 -18.86
N GLU A 295 -6.13 2.78 -18.12
CA GLU A 295 -5.85 4.13 -18.65
C GLU A 295 -4.44 4.19 -19.26
#